data_AF-A0A9X6RH04-F1
#
_entry.id   AF-A0A9X6RH04-F1
#
_cell.length_a   1.000
_cell.length_b   1.000
_cell.length_c   1.000
_cell.angle_alpha   90.00
_cell.angle_beta   90.00
_cell.angle_gamma   90.00
#
_symmetry.space_group_name_H-M   'P 1'
#
loop_
_entity.id
_entity.type
_entity.pdbx_description
1 polymer ?
#
loop_
_entity_poly.entity_id
_entity_poly.type
_entity_poly.pdbx_seq_one_letter_code
_entity_poly.pdbx_strand_id
1 'polypeptide(L)'
;MYGSPFYHEPQRRNVEELRSNNSLEMWLKVGQRLAHPLYVYKIEITKIMAFEEETSYRDRYSSAEIYVKPYLDEKDEKCVFKEYKIDVDGINKDKWFLIDNMEG
;
A
#
# COMPACT_ATOMS: atom_id res chain seq x y z
N MET A 1 33.15 -9.95 -18.04
CA MET A 1 32.30 -8.93 -17.39
C MET A 1 31.38 -8.38 -18.46
N TYR A 2 30.12 -8.79 -18.49
CA TYR A 2 29.11 -8.23 -19.40
C TYR A 2 28.08 -7.49 -18.55
N GLY A 3 28.29 -6.18 -18.37
CA GLY A 3 27.27 -5.27 -17.86
C GLY A 3 26.98 -4.27 -18.97
N SER A 4 25.83 -4.38 -19.61
CA SER A 4 25.39 -3.39 -20.60
C SER A 4 25.29 -2.01 -19.96
N PRO A 5 25.80 -0.93 -20.59
CA PRO A 5 25.86 0.40 -20.00
C PRO A 5 24.49 1.15 -19.97
N PHE A 6 23.39 0.46 -20.27
CA PHE A 6 22.06 1.05 -20.41
C PHE A 6 20.99 0.44 -19.50
N TYR A 7 21.38 -0.31 -18.47
CA TYR A 7 20.45 -0.67 -17.40
C TYR A 7 20.30 0.50 -16.44
N HIS A 8 19.33 1.38 -16.72
CA HIS A 8 18.80 2.25 -15.68
C HIS A 8 18.08 1.36 -14.67
N GLU A 9 18.45 1.45 -13.39
CA GLU A 9 17.66 0.79 -12.35
C GLU A 9 16.23 1.32 -12.42
N PRO A 10 15.22 0.44 -12.46
CA PRO A 10 13.82 0.86 -12.52
C PRO A 10 13.54 1.81 -11.34
N GLN A 11 12.96 2.98 -11.63
CA GLN A 11 12.63 3.95 -10.59
C GLN A 11 11.18 3.79 -10.16
N ARG A 12 10.95 3.85 -8.84
CA ARG A 12 9.61 3.93 -8.29
C ARG A 12 9.12 5.38 -8.32
N ARG A 13 7.84 5.57 -8.65
CA ARG A 13 7.17 6.86 -8.58
C ARG A 13 5.91 6.77 -7.74
N ASN A 14 5.48 7.92 -7.22
CA ASN A 14 4.20 8.04 -6.56
C ASN A 14 3.07 7.79 -7.56
N VAL A 15 2.14 6.94 -7.16
CA VAL A 15 0.91 6.67 -7.91
C VAL A 15 -0.28 6.87 -6.98
N GLU A 16 -1.40 7.32 -7.52
CA GLU A 16 -2.62 7.51 -6.73
C GLU A 16 -3.34 6.19 -6.46
N GLU A 17 -3.24 5.25 -7.40
CA GLU A 17 -3.90 3.95 -7.35
C GLU A 17 -3.04 2.84 -7.94
N LEU A 18 -3.29 1.61 -7.47
CA LEU A 18 -2.56 0.42 -7.85
C LEU A 18 -3.51 -0.78 -7.91
N ARG A 19 -3.63 -1.39 -9.09
CA ARG A 19 -4.49 -2.54 -9.36
C ARG A 19 -3.66 -3.75 -9.73
N SER A 20 -4.08 -4.90 -9.23
CA SER A 20 -3.55 -6.19 -9.65
C SER A 20 -4.31 -6.72 -10.86
N ASN A 21 -3.64 -7.57 -11.64
CA ASN A 21 -4.31 -8.40 -12.65
C ASN A 21 -5.08 -9.57 -12.00
N ASN A 22 -4.78 -9.90 -10.74
CA ASN A 22 -5.52 -10.87 -9.95
C ASN A 22 -6.74 -10.22 -9.30
N SER A 23 -7.95 -10.66 -9.68
CA SER A 23 -9.20 -10.10 -9.17
C SER A 23 -9.47 -10.39 -7.69
N LEU A 24 -8.71 -11.31 -7.08
CA LEU A 24 -8.79 -11.60 -5.63
C LEU A 24 -7.97 -10.63 -4.79
N GLU A 25 -7.08 -9.86 -5.41
CA GLU A 25 -6.24 -8.87 -4.72
C GLU A 25 -6.95 -7.51 -4.64
N MET A 26 -6.70 -6.81 -3.54
CA MET A 26 -7.36 -5.55 -3.24
C MET A 26 -6.89 -4.44 -4.18
N TRP A 27 -7.82 -3.68 -4.74
CA TRP A 27 -7.47 -2.42 -5.40
C TRP A 27 -7.07 -1.36 -4.36
N LEU A 28 -5.80 -0.93 -4.41
CA LEU A 28 -5.22 0.03 -3.48
C LEU A 28 -5.27 1.45 -4.04
N LYS A 29 -5.60 2.42 -3.20
CA LYS A 29 -5.67 3.85 -3.54
C LYS A 29 -5.29 4.72 -2.34
N VAL A 30 -4.58 5.82 -2.59
CA VAL A 30 -4.26 6.81 -1.56
C VAL A 30 -5.56 7.40 -0.96
N GLY A 31 -5.60 7.51 0.36
CA GLY A 31 -6.77 7.93 1.15
C GLY A 31 -7.71 6.79 1.54
N GLN A 32 -7.52 5.57 1.02
CA GLN A 32 -8.29 4.41 1.48
C GLN A 32 -7.98 4.07 2.93
N ARG A 33 -9.02 3.69 3.65
CA ARG A 33 -8.95 3.27 5.05
C ARG A 33 -9.21 1.78 5.15
N LEU A 34 -8.36 1.09 5.90
CA LEU A 34 -8.42 -0.34 6.08
C LEU A 34 -8.54 -0.66 7.57
N ALA A 35 -9.31 -1.70 7.87
CA ALA A 35 -9.41 -2.29 9.20
C ALA A 35 -8.92 -3.73 9.17
N HIS A 36 -8.54 -4.23 10.34
CA HIS A 36 -8.10 -5.59 10.53
C HIS A 36 -8.86 -6.19 11.73
N PRO A 37 -9.36 -7.44 11.63
CA PRO A 37 -10.22 -8.02 12.67
C PRO A 37 -9.52 -8.22 14.03
N LEU A 38 -8.19 -8.28 14.05
CA LEU A 38 -7.40 -8.48 15.30
C LEU A 38 -6.75 -7.20 15.83
N TYR A 39 -6.81 -6.09 15.10
CA TYR A 39 -6.17 -4.84 15.53
C TYR A 39 -7.21 -3.81 15.91
N VAL A 40 -6.96 -3.13 17.04
CA VAL A 40 -7.82 -2.05 17.53
C VAL A 40 -7.66 -0.79 16.67
N TYR A 41 -6.48 -0.61 16.05
CA TYR A 41 -6.20 0.50 15.16
C TYR A 41 -6.60 0.18 13.71
N LYS A 42 -6.95 1.24 12.99
CA LYS A 42 -7.17 1.27 11.55
C LYS A 42 -5.97 1.89 10.87
N ILE A 43 -5.85 1.72 9.56
CA ILE A 43 -4.77 2.34 8.77
C ILE A 43 -5.35 3.11 7.60
N GLU A 44 -4.73 4.25 7.28
CA GLU A 44 -5.02 5.02 6.06
C GLU A 44 -3.81 4.93 5.13
N ILE A 45 -4.03 4.63 3.84
CA ILE A 45 -2.98 4.62 2.83
C ILE A 45 -2.62 6.07 2.50
N THR A 46 -1.41 6.49 2.86
CA THR A 46 -0.94 7.87 2.64
C THR A 46 -0.15 8.02 1.36
N LYS A 47 0.53 6.97 0.91
CA LYS A 47 1.38 7.00 -0.28
C LYS A 47 1.59 5.62 -0.86
N ILE A 48 1.57 5.52 -2.19
CA ILE A 48 1.89 4.29 -2.93
C ILE A 48 3.05 4.60 -3.85
N MET A 49 4.12 3.81 -3.78
CA MET A 49 5.26 3.88 -4.69
C MET A 49 5.36 2.61 -5.52
N ALA A 50 5.20 2.73 -6.83
CA ALA A 50 5.29 1.60 -7.76
C ALA A 50 6.27 1.92 -8.89
N PHE A 51 6.82 0.88 -9.53
CA PHE A 51 7.63 1.08 -10.73
C PHE A 51 6.77 1.66 -11.87
N GLU A 52 7.38 2.52 -12.68
CA GLU A 52 6.73 3.15 -13.85
C GLU A 52 6.49 2.13 -14.97
N GLU A 53 7.42 1.20 -15.14
CA GLU A 53 7.36 0.14 -16.14
C GLU A 53 7.26 -1.23 -15.46
N GLU A 54 6.29 -2.02 -15.91
CA GLU A 54 6.20 -3.44 -15.59
C GLU A 54 7.23 -4.20 -16.43
N THR A 55 8.00 -5.08 -15.80
CA THR A 55 8.99 -5.91 -16.50
C THR A 55 8.61 -7.37 -16.32
N SER A 56 9.09 -8.25 -17.20
CA SER A 56 8.82 -9.69 -17.13
C SER A 56 9.24 -10.38 -15.83
N TYR A 57 10.00 -9.70 -14.97
CA TYR A 57 10.50 -10.17 -13.68
C TYR A 57 10.00 -9.35 -12.48
N ARG A 58 9.21 -8.29 -12.68
CA ARG A 58 8.62 -7.47 -11.60
C ARG A 58 7.20 -7.06 -11.98
N ASP A 59 6.24 -7.71 -11.33
CA ASP A 59 4.85 -7.28 -11.35
C ASP A 59 4.71 -5.97 -10.56
N ARG A 60 4.04 -4.99 -11.17
CA ARG A 60 3.93 -3.62 -10.65
C ARG A 60 3.22 -3.57 -9.31
N TYR A 61 2.28 -4.50 -9.08
CA TYR A 61 1.45 -4.56 -7.89
C TYR A 61 2.24 -5.13 -6.70
N SER A 62 2.76 -6.34 -6.84
CA SER A 62 3.53 -7.08 -5.80
C SER A 62 4.84 -6.40 -5.38
N SER A 63 5.44 -5.58 -6.24
CA SER A 63 6.70 -4.88 -5.96
C SER A 63 6.55 -3.45 -5.45
N ALA A 64 5.30 -3.00 -5.27
CA ALA A 64 4.99 -1.67 -4.76
C ALA A 64 5.23 -1.54 -3.26
N GLU A 65 5.56 -0.33 -2.84
CA GLU A 65 5.72 0.05 -1.45
C GLU A 65 4.52 0.89 -1.02
N ILE A 66 3.78 0.40 -0.03
CA ILE A 66 2.60 1.09 0.51
C ILE A 66 2.98 1.73 1.84
N TYR A 67 2.70 3.01 1.98
CA TYR A 67 2.89 3.74 3.21
C TYR A 67 1.53 3.98 3.84
N VAL A 68 1.45 3.68 5.12
CA VAL A 68 0.20 3.74 5.86
C VAL A 68 0.39 4.45 7.18
N LYS A 69 -0.64 5.18 7.60
CA LYS A 69 -0.70 5.87 8.88
C LYS A 69 -1.77 5.22 9.75
N PRO A 70 -1.41 4.64 10.91
CA PRO A 70 -2.39 4.15 11.85
C PRO A 70 -3.21 5.28 12.48
N TYR A 71 -4.44 4.95 12.86
CA TYR A 71 -5.31 5.82 13.66
C TYR A 71 -6.30 4.97 14.48
N LEU A 72 -6.84 5.57 15.54
CA LEU A 72 -7.93 5.02 16.35
C LEU A 72 -9.20 5.85 16.08
N ASP A 73 -10.39 5.25 16.21
CA ASP A 73 -11.66 5.96 16.03
C ASP A 73 -11.94 6.93 17.19
N GLU A 74 -11.54 6.55 18.40
CA GLU A 74 -11.63 7.43 19.55
C GLU A 74 -10.56 8.50 19.45
N LYS A 75 -10.94 9.76 19.67
CA LYS A 75 -10.04 10.92 19.78
C LYS A 75 -9.18 10.80 21.04
N ASP A 76 -8.40 9.74 21.16
CA ASP A 76 -7.36 9.65 22.15
C ASP A 76 -6.19 10.49 21.62
N GLU A 77 -6.20 11.79 21.93
CA GLU A 77 -5.19 12.78 21.53
C GLU A 77 -3.74 12.36 21.89
N LYS A 78 -3.57 11.31 22.68
CA LYS A 78 -2.27 10.78 23.12
C LYS A 78 -1.65 9.75 22.18
N CYS A 79 -2.39 9.19 21.23
CA CYS A 79 -1.86 8.16 20.33
C CYS A 79 -1.33 8.76 19.03
N VAL A 80 -0.08 9.24 19.06
CA VAL A 80 0.64 9.67 17.84
C VAL A 80 1.26 8.47 17.15
N PHE A 81 0.59 7.95 16.14
CA PHE A 81 1.14 6.89 15.30
C PHE A 81 2.04 7.46 14.21
N LYS A 82 3.22 6.85 14.03
CA LYS A 82 4.11 7.15 12.91
C LYS A 82 3.63 6.40 11.67
N GLU A 83 3.80 7.04 10.52
CA GLU A 83 3.69 6.37 9.24
C GLU A 83 4.73 5.25 9.15
N TYR A 84 4.34 4.12 8.57
CA TYR A 84 5.23 3.01 8.30
C TYR A 84 4.92 2.38 6.94
N LYS A 85 5.91 1.63 6.44
CA LYS A 85 5.79 0.89 5.18
C LYS A 85 5.18 -0.48 5.44
N ILE A 86 4.21 -0.86 4.62
CA ILE A 86 3.64 -2.19 4.54
C ILE A 86 3.77 -2.69 3.10
N ASP A 87 4.09 -3.97 2.94
CA ASP A 87 4.11 -4.61 1.63
C ASP A 87 2.70 -4.98 1.20
N VAL A 88 2.47 -5.04 -0.11
CA VAL A 88 1.15 -5.38 -0.67
C VAL A 88 0.65 -6.76 -0.23
N ASP A 89 1.57 -7.70 -0.04
CA ASP A 89 1.29 -9.00 0.57
C ASP A 89 0.78 -8.90 2.00
N GLY A 90 1.30 -7.95 2.80
CA GLY A 90 0.81 -7.70 4.15
C GLY A 90 -0.63 -7.19 4.17
N ILE A 91 -1.07 -6.47 3.13
CA ILE A 91 -2.47 -6.04 3.01
C ILE A 91 -3.36 -7.23 2.62
N ASN A 92 -2.98 -7.97 1.56
CA ASN A 92 -3.81 -9.02 1.00
C ASN A 92 -3.86 -10.30 1.86
N LYS A 93 -2.72 -10.72 2.43
CA LYS A 93 -2.63 -11.97 3.22
C LYS A 93 -3.07 -11.79 4.66
N ASP A 94 -2.78 -10.63 5.26
CA ASP A 94 -3.19 -10.36 6.63
C ASP A 94 -4.66 -9.94 6.71
N LYS A 95 -5.49 -10.14 5.68
CA LYS A 95 -6.96 -9.93 5.76
C LYS A 95 -7.38 -8.51 6.17
N TRP A 96 -6.61 -7.50 5.77
CA TRP A 96 -7.10 -6.13 5.84
C TRP A 96 -8.31 -5.98 4.92
N PHE A 97 -9.32 -5.25 5.36
CA PHE A 97 -10.53 -5.01 4.57
C PHE A 97 -10.84 -3.52 4.50
N LEU A 98 -11.37 -3.11 3.36
CA LEU A 98 -11.77 -1.73 3.12
C LEU A 98 -12.90 -1.34 4.07
N ILE A 99 -12.73 -0.20 4.73
CA ILE A 99 -13.78 0.45 5.50
C ILE A 99 -14.11 1.76 4.81
N ASP A 100 -15.37 1.94 4.43
CA ASP A 100 -15.83 3.23 3.94
C ASP A 100 -15.89 4.23 5.08
N ASN A 101 -15.68 5.50 4.76
CA ASN A 101 -16.19 6.57 5.60
C ASN A 101 -17.72 6.49 5.51
N MET A 102 -18.35 5.68 6.35
CA MET A 102 -19.76 5.90 6.68
C MET A 102 -19.81 7.24 7.43
N GLU A 103 -19.90 8.33 6.66
CA GLU A 103 -20.55 9.55 7.15
C GLU A 103 -22.01 9.17 7.41
N GLY A 104 -22.29 8.89 8.69
CA GLY A 104 -23.64 8.89 9.25
C GLY A 104 -23.95 10.25 9.85
#